data_AF-A0AAU5NDL9-F1
#
_entry.id   AF-A0AAU5NDL9-F1
#
_cell.length_a   1.000
_cell.length_b   1.000
_cell.length_c   1.000
_cell.angle_alpha   90.00
_cell.angle_beta   90.00
_cell.angle_gamma   90.00
#
_symmetry.space_group_name_H-M   'P 1'
#
loop_
_entity.id
_entity.type
_entity.pdbx_description
1 polymer ?
#
loop_
_entity_poly.entity_id
_entity_poly.type
_entity_poly.pdbx_seq_one_letter_code
_entity_poly.pdbx_strand_id
1 'polypeptide(L)'
;MYLSIGLTDAASAESARICAHDVADSDEARDYPVITSPDGRYLAAGPVVFDLKRGKGTCLEGDGDRKTIALAAIRDDGTAYGAVLGKPAASGSEAVVAELDLATGTGEPKVLDAGVRVPYLTSIKGSGLFLDRDDDANVRVSLRRER
;
A
#
# COMPACT_ATOMS: atom_id res chain seq x y z
N MET A 1 -1.87 -25.40 9.46
CA MET A 1 -2.98 -24.83 10.27
C MET A 1 -3.71 -23.86 9.36
N TYR A 2 -4.87 -24.27 8.84
CA TYR A 2 -5.71 -23.42 7.98
C TYR A 2 -6.65 -22.62 8.88
N LEU A 3 -6.61 -21.29 8.80
CA LEU A 3 -7.60 -20.45 9.46
C LEU A 3 -8.83 -20.37 8.56
N SER A 4 -9.87 -21.14 8.90
CA SER A 4 -11.21 -21.00 8.34
C SER A 4 -12.00 -20.08 9.28
N ILE A 5 -12.38 -18.90 8.78
CA ILE A 5 -13.30 -18.02 9.48
C ILE A 5 -14.69 -18.26 8.89
N GLY A 6 -15.47 -19.12 9.55
CA GLY A 6 -16.89 -19.30 9.24
C GLY A 6 -17.72 -18.22 9.93
N LEU A 7 -18.29 -17.31 9.15
CA LEU A 7 -19.35 -16.38 9.60
C LEU A 7 -20.59 -16.63 8.75
N THR A 8 -21.63 -17.14 9.40
CA THR A 8 -22.96 -17.40 8.86
C THR A 8 -23.70 -16.08 8.58
N ASP A 9 -24.25 -15.97 7.37
CA ASP A 9 -25.22 -14.96 6.89
C ASP A 9 -24.82 -13.48 6.88
N ALA A 10 -23.62 -13.19 6.35
CA ALA A 10 -23.42 -12.04 5.48
C ALA A 10 -22.77 -12.57 4.20
N ALA A 11 -23.13 -12.05 3.02
CA ALA A 11 -22.49 -12.47 1.77
C ALA A 11 -20.96 -12.35 1.90
N SER A 12 -20.29 -13.47 2.13
CA SER A 12 -18.85 -13.53 2.37
C SER A 12 -18.16 -13.24 1.04
N ALA A 13 -17.60 -12.05 0.91
CA ALA A 13 -16.69 -11.74 -0.18
C ALA A 13 -15.35 -12.42 0.10
N GLU A 14 -15.24 -13.71 -0.24
CA GLU A 14 -13.98 -14.44 -0.15
C GLU A 14 -13.06 -14.04 -1.31
N SER A 15 -12.24 -13.02 -1.11
CA SER A 15 -11.13 -12.73 -2.02
C SER A 15 -9.84 -13.26 -1.43
N ALA A 16 -9.29 -14.33 -2.01
CA ALA A 16 -8.01 -14.89 -1.61
C ALA A 16 -6.96 -14.63 -2.68
N ARG A 17 -5.76 -14.19 -2.28
CA ARG A 17 -4.61 -14.06 -3.17
C ARG A 17 -3.35 -14.54 -2.47
N ILE A 18 -2.63 -15.43 -3.15
CA ILE A 18 -1.31 -15.87 -2.73
C ILE A 18 -0.29 -14.95 -3.40
N CYS A 19 0.55 -14.31 -2.58
CA CYS A 19 1.83 -13.74 -2.99
C CYS A 19 2.92 -14.78 -2.70
N ALA A 20 3.79 -15.02 -3.67
CA ALA A 20 4.75 -16.10 -3.61
C ALA A 20 6.01 -15.61 -2.90
N HIS A 21 6.03 -15.74 -1.58
CA HIS A 21 7.31 -15.81 -0.90
C HIS A 21 7.72 -17.28 -0.80
N ASP A 22 8.88 -17.62 -1.37
CA ASP A 22 9.79 -18.48 -0.61
C ASP A 22 10.07 -17.67 0.66
N VAL A 23 9.34 -17.95 1.74
CA VAL A 23 9.73 -17.51 3.07
C VAL A 23 11.01 -18.28 3.35
N ALA A 24 12.14 -17.74 2.87
CA ALA A 24 13.41 -18.11 3.45
C ALA A 24 13.22 -17.88 4.95
N ASP A 25 13.57 -18.90 5.71
CA ASP A 25 13.43 -19.03 7.17
C ASP A 25 14.23 -17.93 7.89
N SER A 26 13.83 -16.69 7.68
CA SER A 26 14.32 -15.52 8.39
C SER A 26 13.20 -15.09 9.31
N ASP A 27 13.46 -15.13 10.62
CA ASP A 27 12.58 -14.72 11.72
C ASP A 27 12.03 -13.28 11.61
N GLU A 28 12.29 -12.56 10.51
CA GLU A 28 11.72 -11.25 10.20
C GLU A 28 10.51 -11.42 9.27
N ALA A 29 9.38 -11.85 9.82
CA ALA A 29 8.10 -11.53 9.19
C ALA A 29 8.06 -10.00 9.03
N ARG A 30 8.04 -9.51 7.80
CA ARG A 30 7.87 -8.07 7.56
C ARG A 30 6.48 -7.69 8.03
N ASP A 31 6.41 -7.06 9.20
CA ASP A 31 5.19 -6.45 9.73
C ASP A 31 4.82 -5.27 8.82
N TYR A 32 3.97 -5.53 7.85
CA TYR A 32 3.34 -4.49 7.07
C TYR A 32 2.08 -4.03 7.78
N PRO A 33 1.93 -2.72 8.06
CA PRO A 33 0.68 -2.23 8.61
C PRO A 33 -0.46 -2.51 7.62
N VAL A 34 -1.61 -2.88 8.17
CA VAL A 34 -2.84 -2.98 7.39
C VAL A 34 -3.35 -1.57 7.12
N ILE A 35 -3.60 -1.26 5.85
CA ILE A 35 -4.13 0.03 5.41
C ILE A 35 -5.43 -0.17 4.63
N THR A 36 -6.31 0.83 4.69
CA THR A 36 -7.59 0.82 3.96
C THR A 36 -7.81 2.14 3.24
N SER A 37 -8.59 2.11 2.15
CA SER A 37 -9.22 3.36 1.68
C SER A 37 -10.24 3.85 2.72
N PRO A 38 -10.47 5.17 2.82
CA PRO A 38 -11.46 5.75 3.73
C PRO A 38 -12.88 5.15 3.60
N ASP A 39 -13.32 4.82 2.38
CA ASP A 39 -14.61 4.18 2.11
C ASP A 39 -14.63 2.67 2.41
N GLY A 40 -13.49 2.09 2.80
CA GLY A 40 -13.32 0.67 3.09
C GLY A 40 -13.34 -0.24 1.87
N ARG A 41 -13.37 0.29 0.64
CA ARG A 41 -13.38 -0.53 -0.58
C ARG A 41 -12.07 -1.29 -0.79
N TYR A 42 -10.94 -0.65 -0.48
CA TYR A 42 -9.62 -1.21 -0.69
C TYR A 42 -8.96 -1.53 0.66
N LEU A 43 -8.31 -2.69 0.72
CA LEU A 43 -7.55 -3.17 1.87
C LEU A 43 -6.19 -3.65 1.39
N ALA A 44 -5.10 -3.26 2.04
CA ALA A 44 -3.77 -3.75 1.71
C ALA A 44 -2.93 -4.04 2.95
N ALA A 45 -1.97 -4.96 2.76
CA ALA A 45 -0.88 -5.22 3.70
C ALA A 45 0.36 -5.57 2.87
N GLY A 46 1.35 -4.69 2.87
CA GLY A 46 2.56 -4.87 2.09
C GLY A 46 2.28 -4.99 0.58
N PRO A 47 2.71 -6.08 -0.09
CA PRO A 47 2.49 -6.26 -1.52
C PRO A 47 1.12 -6.87 -1.86
N VAL A 48 0.26 -7.14 -0.89
CA VAL A 48 -1.08 -7.68 -1.16
C VAL A 48 -2.10 -6.55 -1.07
N VAL A 49 -2.99 -6.45 -2.06
CA VAL A 49 -4.11 -5.51 -2.06
C VAL A 49 -5.40 -6.17 -2.54
N PHE A 50 -6.52 -5.83 -1.93
CA PHE A 50 -7.86 -6.32 -2.24
C PHE A 50 -8.78 -5.17 -2.63
N ASP A 51 -9.49 -5.30 -3.75
CA ASP A 51 -10.70 -4.54 -4.07
C ASP A 51 -11.90 -5.36 -3.57
N LEU A 52 -12.38 -5.02 -2.37
CA LEU A 52 -13.46 -5.75 -1.69
C LEU A 52 -14.80 -5.61 -2.42
N LYS A 53 -15.01 -4.49 -3.11
CA LYS A 53 -16.21 -4.29 -3.94
C LYS A 53 -16.24 -5.24 -5.13
N ARG A 54 -15.07 -5.58 -5.69
CA ARG A 54 -14.95 -6.52 -6.83
C ARG A 54 -14.58 -7.94 -6.42
N GLY A 55 -14.31 -8.19 -5.13
CA GLY A 55 -13.82 -9.49 -4.64
C GLY A 55 -12.48 -9.90 -5.27
N LYS A 56 -11.60 -8.95 -5.62
CA LYS A 56 -10.35 -9.23 -6.35
C LYS A 56 -9.13 -8.90 -5.50
N GLY A 57 -8.26 -9.87 -5.29
CA GLY A 57 -6.92 -9.66 -4.75
C GLY A 57 -5.86 -9.52 -5.84
N THR A 58 -4.88 -8.64 -5.63
CA THR A 58 -3.72 -8.45 -6.51
C THR A 58 -2.43 -8.53 -5.70
N CYS A 59 -1.43 -9.17 -6.29
CA CYS A 59 -0.09 -9.27 -5.73
C CYS A 59 0.85 -8.30 -6.45
N LEU A 60 1.46 -7.40 -5.69
CA LEU A 60 2.45 -6.40 -6.10
C LEU A 60 3.88 -6.85 -5.82
N GLU A 61 4.07 -8.14 -5.56
CA GLU A 61 5.38 -8.74 -5.44
C GLU A 61 6.09 -8.75 -6.79
N GLY A 62 7.39 -8.49 -6.74
CA GLY A 62 8.27 -8.54 -7.90
C GLY A 62 8.52 -9.98 -8.36
N ASP A 63 8.69 -10.17 -9.66
CA ASP A 63 8.91 -11.48 -10.29
C ASP A 63 10.17 -11.50 -11.16
N GLY A 64 11.28 -11.01 -10.60
CA GLY A 64 12.56 -10.87 -11.29
C GLY A 64 12.75 -9.48 -11.87
N ASP A 65 12.04 -9.19 -12.96
CA ASP A 65 12.14 -7.89 -13.66
C ASP A 65 11.33 -6.80 -12.98
N ARG A 66 10.23 -7.16 -12.30
CA ARG A 66 9.44 -6.22 -11.50
C ARG A 66 9.96 -6.15 -10.07
N LYS A 67 9.93 -4.95 -9.49
CA LYS A 67 10.23 -4.74 -8.08
C LYS A 67 8.96 -4.92 -7.24
N THR A 68 9.13 -5.43 -6.02
CA THR A 68 8.04 -5.52 -5.05
C THR A 68 7.62 -4.12 -4.61
N ILE A 69 6.32 -3.86 -4.53
CA ILE A 69 5.79 -2.60 -3.99
C ILE A 69 5.01 -2.89 -2.72
N ALA A 70 5.35 -2.21 -1.63
CA ALA A 70 4.58 -2.22 -0.39
C ALA A 70 3.73 -0.95 -0.30
N LEU A 71 2.41 -1.10 -0.27
CA LEU A 71 1.50 0.03 -0.20
C LEU A 71 1.51 0.67 1.20
N ALA A 72 1.37 2.00 1.23
CA ALA A 72 1.34 2.81 2.44
C ALA A 72 0.07 3.68 2.56
N ALA A 73 -0.56 4.05 1.43
CA ALA A 73 -1.80 4.82 1.44
C ALA A 73 -2.68 4.48 0.22
N ILE A 74 -4.01 4.54 0.38
CA ILE A 74 -4.99 4.24 -0.68
C ILE A 74 -6.14 5.24 -0.63
N ARG A 75 -6.50 5.83 -1.77
CA ARG A 75 -7.64 6.74 -1.93
C ARG A 75 -8.90 5.98 -2.35
N ASP A 76 -10.07 6.58 -2.12
CA ASP A 76 -11.38 6.00 -2.47
C ASP A 76 -11.54 5.77 -3.98
N ASP A 77 -10.88 6.60 -4.80
CA ASP A 77 -10.86 6.47 -6.26
C ASP A 77 -9.98 5.31 -6.76
N GLY A 78 -9.20 4.68 -5.86
CA GLY A 78 -8.28 3.60 -6.17
C GLY A 78 -6.84 4.03 -6.42
N THR A 79 -6.51 5.33 -6.35
CA THR A 79 -5.11 5.77 -6.39
C THR A 79 -4.40 5.32 -5.11
N ALA A 80 -3.31 4.58 -5.26
CA ALA A 80 -2.51 4.05 -4.15
C ALA A 80 -1.05 4.50 -4.26
N TYR A 81 -0.42 4.68 -3.10
CA TYR A 81 0.98 5.07 -2.98
C TYR A 81 1.73 4.02 -2.18
N GLY A 82 2.93 3.66 -2.64
CA GLY A 82 3.74 2.64 -1.99
C GLY A 82 5.23 2.80 -2.25
N ALA A 83 6.03 2.18 -1.39
CA ALA A 83 7.48 2.12 -1.55
C ALA A 83 7.86 0.99 -2.50
N VAL A 84 8.73 1.28 -3.46
CA VAL A 84 9.38 0.28 -4.30
C VAL A 84 10.51 -0.37 -3.49
N LEU A 85 10.34 -1.64 -3.14
CA LEU A 85 11.28 -2.40 -2.34
C LEU A 85 12.39 -2.96 -3.24
N GLY A 86 13.63 -2.78 -2.80
CA GLY A 86 14.84 -3.28 -3.46
C GLY A 86 15.91 -3.69 -2.44
N LYS A 87 17.15 -3.88 -2.90
CA LYS A 87 18.31 -4.06 -1.99
C LYS A 87 18.39 -2.86 -1.04
N PRO A 88 18.84 -3.05 0.23
CA PRO A 88 18.81 -2.00 1.23
C PRO A 88 19.46 -0.73 0.68
N ALA A 89 18.66 0.33 0.66
CA ALA A 89 19.11 1.65 0.30
C ALA A 89 20.22 2.03 1.30
N ALA A 90 21.33 2.59 0.83
CA ALA A 90 22.40 3.04 1.72
C ALA A 90 21.78 3.97 2.79
N SER A 91 22.19 3.85 4.04
CA SER A 91 21.63 4.62 5.16
C SER A 91 21.51 6.11 4.77
N GLY A 92 20.27 6.62 4.72
CA GLY A 92 19.98 8.01 4.34
C GLY A 92 19.51 8.24 2.90
N SER A 93 19.35 7.19 2.08
CA SER A 93 18.69 7.33 0.77
C SER A 93 17.16 7.35 0.89
N GLU A 94 16.52 8.26 0.15
CA GLU A 94 15.08 8.43 0.13
C GLU A 94 14.41 7.20 -0.49
N ALA A 95 13.29 6.76 0.08
CA ALA A 95 12.53 5.65 -0.47
C ALA A 95 11.99 6.02 -1.86
N VAL A 96 12.13 5.13 -2.83
CA VAL A 96 11.50 5.30 -4.15
C VAL A 96 10.00 5.05 -3.98
N VAL A 97 9.19 6.07 -4.26
CA VAL A 97 7.73 6.00 -4.15
C VAL A 97 7.09 5.80 -5.51
N ALA A 98 6.10 4.92 -5.59
CA ALA A 98 5.30 4.70 -6.79
C ALA A 98 3.81 4.97 -6.53
N GLU A 99 3.13 5.46 -7.55
CA GLU A 99 1.69 5.59 -7.65
C GLU A 99 1.11 4.45 -8.50
N LEU A 100 -0.03 3.91 -8.07
CA LEU A 100 -0.76 2.84 -8.75
C LEU A 100 -2.24 3.21 -8.84
N ASP A 101 -2.90 2.81 -9.91
CA ASP A 101 -4.37 2.90 -10.05
C ASP A 101 -4.99 1.51 -9.85
N LEU A 102 -5.57 1.29 -8.68
CA LEU A 102 -6.26 0.06 -8.29
C LEU A 102 -7.63 -0.10 -8.96
N ALA A 103 -8.21 0.97 -9.49
CA ALA A 103 -9.54 0.95 -10.08
C ALA A 103 -9.54 0.33 -11.48
N THR A 104 -8.48 0.51 -12.26
CA THR A 104 -8.32 -0.06 -13.61
C THR A 104 -7.51 -1.36 -13.63
N GLY A 105 -6.83 -1.70 -12.53
CA GLY A 105 -5.95 -2.86 -12.44
C GLY A 105 -4.86 -2.59 -11.43
N THR A 106 -3.63 -3.02 -11.64
CA THR A 106 -2.46 -2.40 -10.97
C THR A 106 -1.59 -1.66 -11.97
N GLY A 107 -1.89 -1.77 -13.28
CA GLY A 107 -1.15 -1.15 -14.36
C GLY A 107 0.36 -1.39 -14.30
N GLU A 108 1.11 -0.54 -14.98
CA GLU A 108 2.53 -0.33 -14.69
C GLU A 108 2.63 0.76 -13.60
N PRO A 109 3.27 0.49 -12.45
CA PRO A 109 3.44 1.48 -11.40
C PRO A 109 4.19 2.72 -11.91
N LYS A 110 3.68 3.91 -11.59
CA LYS A 110 4.33 5.17 -11.93
C LYS A 110 5.27 5.58 -10.81
N VAL A 111 6.57 5.52 -11.05
CA VAL A 111 7.56 6.10 -10.12
C VAL A 111 7.36 7.61 -10.04
N LEU A 112 7.31 8.14 -8.82
CA LEU A 112 7.20 9.57 -8.56
C LEU A 112 8.58 10.21 -8.49
N ASP A 113 8.66 11.47 -8.91
CA ASP A 113 9.88 12.26 -8.78
C ASP A 113 10.28 12.42 -7.31
N ALA A 114 11.58 12.57 -7.05
CA ALA A 114 12.10 12.82 -5.71
C ALA A 114 11.46 14.09 -5.10
N GLY A 115 11.16 14.05 -3.80
CA GLY A 115 10.49 15.14 -3.08
C GLY A 115 8.98 15.30 -3.35
N VAL A 116 8.37 14.46 -4.20
CA VAL A 116 6.91 14.39 -4.29
C VAL A 116 6.35 13.88 -2.97
N ARG A 117 5.55 14.72 -2.31
CA ARG A 117 4.89 14.35 -1.06
C ARG A 117 3.64 13.51 -1.34
N VAL A 118 3.61 12.33 -0.75
CA VAL A 118 2.43 11.44 -0.72
C VAL A 118 1.77 11.51 0.66
N PRO A 119 0.43 11.32 0.73
CA PRO A 119 -0.25 11.29 2.01
C PRO A 119 0.19 10.06 2.82
N TYR A 120 0.39 10.25 4.12
CA TYR A 120 0.55 9.16 5.08
C TYR A 120 -0.79 8.47 5.34
N LEU A 121 -1.86 9.25 5.41
CA LEU A 121 -3.25 8.77 5.43
C LEU A 121 -4.06 9.61 4.47
N THR A 122 -4.90 8.95 3.70
CA THR A 122 -5.97 9.58 2.91
C THR A 122 -7.17 9.72 3.84
N SER A 123 -7.91 10.82 3.75
CA SER A 123 -9.00 11.07 4.71
C SER A 123 -10.19 11.86 4.18
N ILE A 124 -11.22 11.78 5.02
CA ILE A 124 -12.62 12.20 4.89
C ILE A 124 -12.78 13.54 4.15
N LYS A 125 -13.49 13.49 3.02
CA LYS A 125 -13.76 14.61 2.11
C LYS A 125 -12.56 15.05 1.23
N GLY A 126 -11.72 14.09 0.81
CA GLY A 126 -10.67 14.33 -0.17
C GLY A 126 -9.51 15.16 0.37
N SER A 127 -9.08 14.89 1.60
CA SER A 127 -7.90 15.53 2.19
C SER A 127 -6.90 14.48 2.66
N GLY A 128 -5.62 14.71 2.36
CA GLY A 128 -4.51 13.88 2.81
C GLY A 128 -3.86 14.44 4.08
N LEU A 129 -3.49 13.56 5.00
CA LEU A 129 -2.58 13.82 6.10
C LEU A 129 -1.15 13.57 5.62
N PHE A 130 -0.29 14.57 5.72
CA PHE A 130 1.12 14.49 5.34
C PHE A 130 1.99 14.63 6.58
N LEU A 131 2.95 13.73 6.70
CA LEU A 131 3.99 13.75 7.71
C LEU A 131 5.33 14.02 7.01
N ASP A 132 5.98 15.13 7.37
CA ASP A 132 7.32 15.46 6.90
C ASP A 132 8.19 16.02 8.03
N ARG A 133 9.47 16.25 7.73
CA ARG A 133 10.40 16.95 8.62
C ARG A 133 10.64 18.35 8.07
N ASP A 134 10.67 19.35 8.94
CA ASP A 134 11.14 20.69 8.55
C ASP A 134 12.67 20.79 8.55
N ASP A 135 13.20 21.98 8.24
CA ASP A 135 14.63 22.22 8.13
C ASP A 135 15.37 22.01 9.47
N ASP A 136 14.66 22.13 10.59
CA ASP A 136 15.15 21.90 11.95
C ASP A 136 14.90 20.45 12.42
N ALA A 137 14.51 19.56 11.50
CA ALA A 137 14.17 18.17 11.73
C ALA A 137 13.00 17.94 12.72
N ASN A 138 12.12 18.92 12.94
CA ASN A 138 10.89 18.72 13.70
C ASN A 138 9.87 17.96 12.85
N VAL A 139 9.01 17.18 13.50
CA VAL A 139 7.88 16.54 12.80
C VAL A 139 6.86 17.62 12.45
N ARG A 140 6.62 17.81 11.15
CA ARG A 140 5.52 18.62 10.64
C ARG A 140 4.36 17.72 10.25
N VAL A 141 3.20 18.04 10.79
CA VAL A 141 1.92 17.39 10.47
C VAL A 141 1.09 18.40 9.68
N SER A 142 0.66 18.05 8.47
CA SER A 142 -0.20 18.93 7.67
C SER A 142 -1.38 18.19 7.05
N LEU A 143 -2.54 18.82 7.08
CA LEU A 143 -3.74 18.38 6.37
C LEU A 143 -3.88 19.22 5.10
N ARG A 144 -3.97 18.58 3.94
CA ARG A 144 -4.09 19.28 2.65
C ARG A 144 -5.20 18.67 1.84
N ARG A 145 -6.00 19.52 1.21
CA ARG A 145 -6.98 19.06 0.23
C ARG A 145 -6.23 18.41 -0.94
N GLU A 146 -6.68 17.22 -1.31
CA GLU A 146 -6.22 16.53 -2.51
C GLU A 146 -6.73 17.34 -3.71
N ARG A 147 -5.83 17.68 -4.64
CA ARG A 147 -6.18 18.44 -5.85
C ARG A 147 -6.81 17.54 -6.89
#